data_AF-A0A953NR28-F1
#
_entry.id   AF-A0A953NR28-F1
#
_cell.length_a   1.000
_cell.length_b   1.000
_cell.length_c   1.000
_cell.angle_alpha   90.00
_cell.angle_beta   90.00
_cell.angle_gamma   90.00
#
_symmetry.space_group_name_H-M   'P 1'
#
loop_
_entity.id
_entity.type
_entity.pdbx_description
1 polymer ?
#
loop_
_entity_poly.entity_id
_entity_poly.type
_entity_poly.pdbx_seq_one_letter_code
_entity_poly.pdbx_strand_id
1 'polypeptide(L)'
;EYCAFSLREPYGTCELEYLTDVQKLESEYGFRAEHPMIGNPCKHTVYDLLRYGAGATNGGLVRGEIVHGPGIRPPTAIEIRTSGREIIAERLE
;
A
#
# COMPACT_ATOMS: atom_id res chain seq x y z
N GLU A 1 13.59 1.83 -8.88
CA GLU A 1 12.31 2.18 -9.54
C GLU A 1 11.46 2.98 -8.56
N TYR A 2 10.64 3.92 -9.05
CA TYR A 2 9.70 4.64 -8.21
C TYR A 2 8.33 3.99 -8.29
N CYS A 3 7.60 4.01 -7.20
CA CYS A 3 6.18 3.66 -7.15
C CYS A 3 5.47 4.70 -6.28
N ALA A 4 4.23 5.00 -6.60
CA ALA A 4 3.41 5.94 -5.85
C ALA A 4 2.03 5.36 -5.60
N PHE A 5 1.43 5.73 -4.47
CA PHE A 5 0.18 5.15 -3.99
C PHE A 5 -0.62 6.22 -3.24
N SER A 6 -1.93 6.10 -3.29
CA SER A 6 -2.83 6.89 -2.44
C SER A 6 -2.74 6.40 -0.99
N LEU A 7 -2.54 7.33 -0.05
CA LEU A 7 -2.72 7.06 1.38
C LEU A 7 -4.19 7.10 1.80
N ARG A 8 -5.14 7.09 0.86
CA ARG A 8 -6.55 6.90 1.16
C ARG A 8 -6.96 5.48 0.77
N GLU A 9 -7.60 4.77 1.70
CA GLU A 9 -8.04 3.40 1.48
C GLU A 9 -9.00 3.30 0.27
N PRO A 10 -8.84 2.29 -0.60
CA PRO A 10 -9.84 1.97 -1.60
C PRO A 10 -11.21 1.71 -0.99
N TYR A 11 -12.26 2.30 -1.57
CA TYR A 11 -13.66 2.12 -1.13
C TYR A 11 -13.97 2.57 0.30
N GLY A 12 -13.07 3.34 0.93
CA GLY A 12 -13.22 3.80 2.30
C GLY A 12 -12.84 5.26 2.50
N THR A 13 -12.81 5.66 3.77
CA THR A 13 -12.36 6.97 4.22
C THR A 13 -11.16 6.87 5.16
N CYS A 14 -10.62 5.67 5.37
CA CYS A 14 -9.45 5.50 6.23
C CYS A 14 -8.22 6.11 5.57
N GLU A 15 -7.44 6.84 6.36
CA GLU A 15 -6.11 7.29 5.98
C GLU A 15 -5.10 6.21 6.34
N LEU A 16 -4.29 5.83 5.37
CA LEU A 16 -3.27 4.82 5.46
C LEU A 16 -1.96 5.46 5.90
N GLU A 17 -1.13 4.67 6.58
CA GLU A 17 0.12 5.13 7.14
C GLU A 17 1.30 4.46 6.44
N TYR A 18 2.31 5.24 6.07
CA TYR A 18 3.61 4.69 5.69
C TYR A 18 4.44 4.42 6.95
N LEU A 19 4.54 3.14 7.31
CA LEU A 19 5.12 2.68 8.56
C LEU A 19 6.59 2.32 8.32
N THR A 20 7.48 3.23 8.71
CA THR A 20 8.94 3.00 8.68
C THR A 20 9.47 2.40 9.98
N ASP A 21 8.76 2.60 11.08
CA ASP A 21 9.03 1.94 12.35
C ASP A 21 8.45 0.52 12.33
N VAL A 22 9.32 -0.46 12.09
CA VAL A 22 8.94 -1.87 12.07
C VAL A 22 8.52 -2.41 13.45
N GLN A 23 8.89 -1.73 14.55
CA GLN A 23 8.40 -2.12 15.87
C GLN A 23 6.92 -1.75 16.05
N LYS A 24 6.48 -0.63 15.48
CA LYS A 24 5.07 -0.24 15.45
C LYS A 24 4.19 -1.27 14.71
N LEU A 25 4.71 -1.85 13.63
CA LEU A 25 4.02 -2.94 12.91
C LEU A 25 3.80 -4.16 13.81
N GLU A 26 4.79 -4.53 14.62
CA GLU A 26 4.66 -5.68 15.53
C GLU A 26 3.71 -5.36 16.70
N SER A 27 3.82 -4.18 17.31
CA SER A 27 3.05 -3.83 18.51
C SER A 27 1.59 -3.44 18.25
N GLU A 28 1.30 -2.74 17.15
CA GLU A 28 -0.04 -2.21 16.85
C GLU A 28 -0.80 -3.02 15.80
N TYR A 29 -0.07 -3.68 14.90
CA TYR A 29 -0.66 -4.48 13.83
C TYR A 29 -0.44 -5.98 14.02
N GLY A 30 0.34 -6.41 15.03
CA GLY A 30 0.62 -7.82 15.27
C GLY A 30 1.42 -8.50 14.14
N PHE A 31 2.11 -7.71 13.31
CA PHE A 31 2.81 -8.20 12.13
C PHE A 31 4.29 -7.85 12.19
N ARG A 32 5.14 -8.88 12.10
CA ARG A 32 6.59 -8.68 12.05
C ARG A 32 7.03 -8.41 10.63
N ALA A 33 7.64 -7.24 10.40
CA ALA A 33 8.13 -6.83 9.09
C ALA A 33 9.66 -6.62 9.11
N GLU A 34 10.29 -6.78 7.94
CA GLU A 34 11.73 -6.55 7.75
C GLU A 34 12.03 -5.22 7.04
N HIS A 35 11.00 -4.53 6.57
CA HIS A 35 11.10 -3.26 5.85
C HIS A 35 9.83 -2.43 6.06
N PRO A 36 9.83 -1.15 5.63
CA PRO A 36 8.64 -0.31 5.72
C PRO A 36 7.45 -0.88 4.95
N MET A 37 6.26 -0.68 5.51
CA MET A 37 4.99 -1.18 4.98
C MET A 37 3.94 -0.07 4.94
N ILE A 38 2.77 -0.37 4.37
CA ILE A 38 1.57 0.46 4.54
C ILE A 38 0.65 -0.18 5.58
N GLY A 39 0.21 0.60 6.55
CA GLY A 39 -0.80 0.19 7.54
C GLY A 39 -2.15 0.85 7.28
N ASN A 40 -3.23 0.10 7.44
CA ASN A 40 -4.58 0.63 7.61
C ASN A 40 -4.96 0.57 9.10
N PRO A 41 -4.92 1.70 9.83
CA PRO A 41 -5.21 1.73 11.26
C PRO A 41 -6.67 1.42 11.58
N CYS A 42 -7.62 1.67 10.65
CA CYS A 42 -9.03 1.41 10.88
C CYS A 42 -9.38 -0.08 10.85
N LYS A 43 -8.60 -0.89 10.11
CA LYS A 43 -8.86 -2.32 9.90
C LYS A 43 -7.73 -3.22 10.42
N HIS A 44 -6.67 -2.65 10.99
CA HIS A 44 -5.43 -3.36 11.33
C HIS A 44 -4.92 -4.25 10.18
N THR A 45 -4.92 -3.70 8.95
CA THR A 45 -4.41 -4.39 7.75
C THR A 45 -3.02 -3.88 7.41
N VAL A 46 -2.13 -4.77 6.99
CA VAL A 46 -0.77 -4.43 6.53
C VAL A 46 -0.62 -4.82 5.07
N TYR A 47 -0.04 -3.90 4.29
CA TYR A 47 0.24 -4.09 2.87
C TYR A 47 1.74 -3.98 2.58
N ASP A 48 2.26 -4.95 1.83
CA ASP A 48 3.62 -4.96 1.32
C ASP A 48 3.66 -4.47 -0.14
N LEU A 49 4.18 -3.26 -0.35
CA LEU A 49 4.25 -2.60 -1.66
C LEU A 49 5.36 -3.13 -2.58
N LEU A 50 6.29 -3.93 -2.05
CA LEU A 50 7.34 -4.56 -2.84
C LEU A 50 6.86 -5.83 -3.54
N ARG A 51 5.69 -6.34 -3.13
CA ARG A 51 5.07 -7.54 -3.68
C ARG A 51 3.88 -7.19 -4.58
N TYR A 52 3.46 -8.16 -5.37
CA TYR A 52 2.26 -8.10 -6.18
C TYR A 52 1.23 -9.07 -5.62
N GLY A 53 0.02 -8.57 -5.34
CA GLY A 53 -1.06 -9.34 -4.76
C GLY A 53 -2.30 -9.40 -5.64
N ALA A 54 -3.24 -10.25 -5.23
CA ALA A 54 -4.60 -10.21 -5.75
C ALA A 54 -5.31 -8.91 -5.30
N GLY A 55 -6.33 -8.48 -6.04
CA GLY A 55 -7.08 -7.26 -5.72
C GLY A 55 -7.43 -6.39 -6.93
N ALA A 56 -6.95 -6.73 -8.14
CA ALA A 56 -7.44 -6.11 -9.36
C ALA A 56 -8.91 -6.47 -9.60
N THR A 57 -9.69 -5.53 -10.11
CA THR A 57 -11.11 -5.74 -10.45
C THR A 57 -11.33 -6.77 -11.55
N ASN A 58 -10.31 -7.04 -12.37
CA ASN A 58 -10.34 -8.00 -13.47
C ASN A 58 -9.65 -9.34 -13.14
N GLY A 59 -9.31 -9.59 -11.88
CA GLY A 59 -8.58 -10.80 -11.46
C GLY A 59 -7.08 -10.79 -11.77
N GLY A 60 -6.54 -9.68 -12.27
CA GLY A 60 -5.11 -9.46 -12.42
C GLY A 60 -4.37 -9.23 -11.08
N LEU A 61 -3.05 -9.07 -11.17
CA LEU A 61 -2.20 -8.69 -10.05
C LEU A 61 -2.06 -7.17 -10.00
N VAL A 62 -2.14 -6.61 -8.79
CA VAL A 62 -1.84 -5.20 -8.50
C VAL A 62 -0.60 -5.13 -7.61
N ARG A 63 0.13 -4.02 -7.68
CA ARG A 63 1.23 -3.77 -6.75
C ARG A 63 0.68 -3.54 -5.35
N GLY A 64 1.34 -4.12 -4.36
CA GLY A 64 0.82 -4.22 -3.01
C GLY A 64 0.21 -5.61 -2.78
N GLU A 65 0.66 -6.29 -1.73
CA GLU A 65 0.03 -7.52 -1.24
C GLU A 65 -0.51 -7.29 0.16
N ILE A 66 -1.72 -7.76 0.43
CA ILE A 66 -2.25 -7.82 1.79
C ILE A 66 -1.53 -8.97 2.51
N VAL A 67 -0.62 -8.64 3.41
CA VAL A 67 0.20 -9.62 4.14
C VAL A 67 -0.35 -9.90 5.54
N HIS A 68 -1.26 -9.04 6.03
CA HIS A 68 -1.94 -9.21 7.30
C HIS A 68 -3.29 -8.47 7.34
N GLY A 69 -4.25 -9.01 8.07
CA GLY A 69 -5.55 -8.37 8.33
C GLY A 69 -6.60 -8.56 7.22
N PRO A 70 -7.82 -8.02 7.42
CA PRO A 70 -9.00 -8.30 6.60
C PRO A 70 -9.17 -7.37 5.37
N GLY A 71 -8.12 -6.66 4.95
CA GLY A 71 -8.19 -5.80 3.76
C GLY A 71 -8.61 -6.57 2.52
N ILE A 72 -9.29 -5.90 1.59
CA ILE A 72 -9.84 -6.52 0.37
C ILE A 72 -9.03 -6.12 -0.87
N ARG A 73 -8.45 -4.92 -0.85
CA ARG A 73 -7.64 -4.39 -1.95
C ARG A 73 -6.43 -3.63 -1.40
N PRO A 74 -5.24 -3.80 -2.01
CA PRO A 74 -4.08 -2.95 -1.73
C PRO A 74 -4.34 -1.47 -2.04
N PRO A 75 -3.51 -0.55 -1.54
CA PRO A 75 -3.65 0.89 -1.81
C PRO A 75 -3.69 1.19 -3.31
N THR A 76 -4.55 2.14 -3.72
CA THR A 76 -4.66 2.54 -5.13
C THR A 76 -3.34 3.10 -5.63
N ALA A 77 -2.79 2.49 -6.70
CA ALA A 77 -1.58 2.98 -7.32
C ALA A 77 -1.81 4.35 -7.99
N ILE A 78 -0.78 5.19 -7.95
CA ILE A 78 -0.69 6.42 -8.74
C ILE A 78 0.29 6.13 -9.87
N GLU A 79 -0.20 6.19 -11.11
CA GLU A 79 0.65 6.12 -12.29
C GLU A 79 1.57 7.34 -12.30
N ILE A 80 2.87 7.07 -12.42
CA ILE A 80 3.90 8.10 -12.44
C ILE A 80 4.74 7.97 -13.70
N ARG A 81 5.12 9.13 -14.26
CA ARG A 81 6.12 9.23 -15.32
C ARG A 81 7.34 9.96 -14.78
N THR A 82 8.52 9.45 -15.13
CA THR A 82 9.78 10.14 -14.84
C THR A 82 10.19 11.00 -16.03
N SER A 83 10.56 12.25 -15.77
CA SER A 83 11.03 13.21 -16.79
C SER A 83 12.29 13.90 -16.27
N GLY A 84 13.46 13.42 -16.69
CA GLY A 84 14.73 13.87 -16.13
C GLY A 84 14.83 13.56 -14.63
N ARG A 85 14.76 14.60 -13.79
CA ARG A 85 14.77 14.48 -12.32
C ARG A 85 13.39 14.64 -11.67
N GLU A 86 12.35 14.80 -12.49
CA GLU A 86 10.99 15.01 -12.01
C GLU A 86 10.22 13.69 -12.00
N ILE A 87 9.38 13.53 -10.98
CA ILE A 87 8.38 12.46 -10.88
C ILE A 87 7.02 13.13 -11.02
N ILE A 88 6.32 12.83 -12.09
CA ILE A 88 5.04 13.43 -12.45
C ILE A 88 3.95 12.39 -12.17
N ALA A 89 2.99 12.73 -11.30
CA ALA A 89 1.78 11.93 -11.10
C ALA A 89 0.80 12.18 -12.25
N GLU A 90 0.34 11.10 -12.90
CA GLU A 90 -0.50 11.19 -14.08
C GLU A 90 -1.97 10.85 -13.77
N ARG A 91 -2.23 9.71 -13.14
CA ARG A 91 -3.58 9.29 -12.75
C ARG A 91 -3.59 8.31 -11.59
N LEU A 92 -4.75 8.18 -10.95
CA LEU A 92 -5.07 7.05 -10.08
C LEU A 92 -5.53 5.85 -10.92
N GLU A 93 -5.21 4.64 -10.47
CA GLU A 93 -5.73 3.36 -11.02
C GLU A 93 -7.25 3.22 -10.88
#